data_AF-A0A4Y8ZWU5-F1
#
_entry.id   AF-A0A4Y8ZWU5-F1
#
_cell.length_a   1.000
_cell.length_b   1.000
_cell.length_c   1.000
_cell.angle_alpha   90.00
_cell.angle_beta   90.00
_cell.angle_gamma   90.00
#
_symmetry.space_group_name_H-M   'P 1'
#
loop_
_entity.id
_entity.type
_entity.pdbx_description
1 polymer ?
#
loop_
_entity_poly.entity_id
_entity_poly.type
_entity_poly.pdbx_seq_one_letter_code
_entity_poly.pdbx_strand_id
1 'polypeptide(L)'
;MAQGGIVIFALLVRTCVRLRRCRMAGIASLVAVSGLVAASSAAEAQSSRSDSASVRRMLAGAAMSEVDRDGGIIGRRVIRGATLERGCNLVLRTDARPEFTVTMDLGDLHFVQGDDRAMIDIATRREPATELILSVGPARYGEAMGRLASLARSCGAELVGPPPLVSTAR
;
A
#
# COMPACT_ATOMS: atom_id res chain seq x y z
N MET A 1 -26.09 21.21 -10.58
CA MET A 1 -26.19 21.29 -9.10
C MET A 1 -24.77 21.19 -8.54
N ALA A 2 -24.40 22.16 -7.69
CA ALA A 2 -23.15 22.34 -6.89
C ALA A 2 -21.80 22.17 -7.66
N GLN A 3 -21.00 23.20 -8.00
CA GLN A 3 -20.48 24.37 -7.26
C GLN A 3 -19.88 24.06 -5.89
N GLY A 4 -18.56 24.20 -5.78
CA GLY A 4 -17.85 24.40 -4.51
C GLY A 4 -16.42 23.88 -4.53
N GLY A 5 -15.40 24.77 -4.54
CA GLY A 5 -14.06 24.36 -4.12
C GLY A 5 -12.82 25.03 -4.73
N ILE A 6 -12.92 26.16 -5.45
CA ILE A 6 -11.74 26.96 -5.83
C ILE A 6 -11.77 28.28 -5.05
N VAL A 7 -11.40 28.25 -3.78
CA VAL A 7 -11.25 29.48 -2.98
C VAL A 7 -10.09 29.34 -1.97
N ILE A 8 -8.86 29.10 -2.43
CA ILE A 8 -7.65 29.49 -1.66
C ILE A 8 -6.50 29.78 -2.65
N PHE A 9 -6.63 30.78 -3.51
CA PHE A 9 -5.47 31.28 -4.28
C PHE A 9 -5.47 32.81 -4.51
N ALA A 10 -6.36 33.55 -3.84
CA ALA A 10 -6.58 34.98 -4.09
C ALA A 10 -6.21 35.87 -2.89
N LEU A 11 -5.12 35.59 -2.18
CA LEU A 11 -4.68 36.40 -1.03
C LEU A 11 -3.17 36.70 -0.97
N LEU A 12 -2.48 36.69 -2.13
CA LEU A 12 -1.06 37.06 -2.20
C LEU A 12 -0.71 38.08 -3.31
N VAL A 13 -1.70 38.76 -3.90
CA VAL A 13 -1.46 39.74 -4.99
C VAL A 13 -2.12 41.08 -4.69
N ARG A 14 -1.94 41.63 -3.49
CA ARG A 14 -2.43 43.00 -3.21
C ARG A 14 -1.63 43.85 -2.23
N THR A 15 -0.31 43.62 -2.11
CA THR A 15 0.53 44.44 -1.21
C THR A 15 1.89 44.83 -1.75
N CYS A 16 2.04 45.05 -3.06
CA CYS A 16 3.28 45.61 -3.63
C CYS A 16 3.00 46.61 -4.77
N VAL A 17 2.15 47.61 -4.51
CA VAL A 17 2.06 48.82 -5.37
C VAL A 17 2.36 50.05 -4.52
N ARG A 18 3.63 50.18 -4.11
CA ARG A 18 4.29 51.45 -3.72
C ARG A 18 5.70 51.16 -3.23
N LEU A 19 6.62 50.93 -4.15
CA LEU A 19 8.05 51.21 -3.98
C LEU A 19 8.73 51.12 -5.36
N ARG A 20 8.54 52.18 -6.14
CA ARG A 20 9.44 52.53 -7.25
C ARG A 20 10.80 52.83 -6.64
N ARG A 21 11.69 51.83 -6.57
CA ARG A 21 13.17 51.92 -6.54
C ARG A 21 13.74 50.61 -6.00
N CYS A 22 13.85 49.60 -6.86
CA CYS A 22 14.85 48.55 -6.75
C CYS A 22 15.10 48.04 -8.17
N ARG A 23 16.06 48.67 -8.85
CA ARG A 23 16.83 47.99 -9.89
C ARG A 23 17.59 46.84 -9.19
N MET A 24 17.71 45.70 -9.88
CA MET A 24 18.41 44.46 -9.47
C MET A 24 17.56 43.45 -8.67
N ALA A 25 16.88 42.55 -9.39
CA ALA A 25 16.62 41.17 -8.94
C ALA A 25 16.25 40.33 -10.18
N GLY A 26 17.19 40.20 -11.11
CA GLY A 26 17.17 39.09 -12.06
C GLY A 26 17.64 37.83 -11.34
N ILE A 27 17.01 36.69 -11.64
CA ILE A 27 17.47 35.33 -11.26
C ILE A 27 17.30 34.98 -9.76
N ALA A 28 16.06 34.86 -9.27
CA ALA A 28 15.81 34.18 -7.99
C ALA A 28 14.59 33.23 -7.99
N SER A 29 13.85 33.11 -9.10
CA SER A 29 12.60 32.33 -9.13
C SER A 29 12.72 30.90 -9.66
N LEU A 30 13.92 30.42 -10.03
CA LEU A 30 14.13 29.06 -10.56
C LEU A 30 14.66 28.04 -9.53
N VAL A 31 15.17 28.48 -8.37
CA VAL A 31 15.70 27.58 -7.33
C VAL A 31 14.60 27.03 -6.41
N ALA A 32 13.50 27.78 -6.22
CA ALA A 32 12.40 27.36 -5.35
C ALA A 32 11.59 26.18 -5.90
N VAL A 33 11.50 26.03 -7.24
CA VAL A 33 10.76 24.93 -7.87
C VAL A 33 11.55 23.62 -7.80
N SER A 34 12.87 23.66 -8.00
CA SER A 34 13.74 22.48 -7.88
C SER A 34 13.82 21.94 -6.45
N GLY A 35 13.79 22.82 -5.44
CA GLY A 35 13.76 22.43 -4.03
C GLY A 35 12.46 21.72 -3.62
N LEU A 36 11.30 22.17 -4.14
CA LEU A 36 10.03 21.51 -3.86
C LEU A 36 9.94 20.11 -4.48
N VAL A 37 10.39 19.92 -5.73
CA VAL A 37 10.34 18.61 -6.41
C VAL A 37 11.29 17.60 -5.74
N ALA A 38 12.47 18.04 -5.29
CA ALA A 38 13.41 17.20 -4.54
C ALA A 38 12.87 16.82 -3.14
N ALA A 39 12.19 17.76 -2.45
CA ALA A 39 11.59 17.50 -1.15
C ALA A 39 10.40 16.51 -1.25
N SER A 40 9.57 16.63 -2.29
CA SER A 40 8.46 15.71 -2.55
C SER A 40 8.96 14.29 -2.84
N SER A 41 9.95 14.13 -3.73
CA SER A 41 10.49 12.82 -4.07
C SER A 41 11.22 12.14 -2.89
N ALA A 42 11.88 12.92 -2.03
CA ALA A 42 12.47 12.40 -0.80
C ALA A 42 11.41 11.94 0.21
N ALA A 43 10.32 12.70 0.38
CA ALA A 43 9.21 12.35 1.26
C ALA A 43 8.47 11.10 0.76
N GLU A 44 8.23 10.99 -0.54
CA GLU A 44 7.62 9.81 -1.18
C GLU A 44 8.50 8.56 -1.00
N ALA A 45 9.81 8.70 -1.21
CA ALA A 45 10.76 7.60 -1.00
C ALA A 45 10.82 7.17 0.48
N GLN A 46 10.71 8.10 1.42
CA GLN A 46 10.72 7.81 2.85
C GLN A 46 9.42 7.14 3.31
N SER A 47 8.26 7.57 2.80
CA SER A 47 6.97 6.91 3.04
C SER A 47 6.98 5.48 2.52
N SER A 48 7.39 5.27 1.26
CA SER A 48 7.45 3.95 0.64
C SER A 48 8.37 2.97 1.38
N ARG A 49 9.51 3.45 1.90
CA ARG A 49 10.40 2.62 2.74
C ARG A 49 9.77 2.25 4.07
N SER A 50 9.09 3.19 4.72
CA SER A 50 8.37 2.95 5.98
C SER A 50 7.23 1.94 5.79
N ASP A 51 6.45 2.10 4.74
CA ASP A 51 5.36 1.19 4.35
C ASP A 51 5.89 -0.22 4.09
N SER A 52 6.97 -0.34 3.30
CA SER A 52 7.62 -1.62 3.03
C SER A 52 8.18 -2.29 4.29
N ALA A 53 8.79 -1.52 5.20
CA ALA A 53 9.30 -2.06 6.46
C ALA A 53 8.17 -2.54 7.39
N SER A 54 7.03 -1.84 7.40
CA SER A 54 5.84 -2.25 8.13
C SER A 54 5.25 -3.53 7.57
N VAL A 55 5.02 -3.59 6.25
CA VAL A 55 4.50 -4.78 5.56
C VAL A 55 5.40 -5.99 5.75
N ARG A 56 6.72 -5.81 5.68
CA ARG A 56 7.68 -6.87 5.97
C ARG A 56 7.51 -7.44 7.37
N ARG A 57 7.43 -6.60 8.40
CA ARG A 57 7.30 -7.05 9.79
C ARG A 57 6.00 -7.82 10.03
N MET A 58 4.91 -7.39 9.41
CA MET A 58 3.61 -8.04 9.55
C MET A 58 3.56 -9.42 8.87
N LEU A 59 4.08 -9.50 7.64
CA LEU A 59 3.93 -10.70 6.81
C LEU A 59 5.09 -11.70 6.95
N ALA A 60 6.25 -11.28 7.46
CA ALA A 60 7.35 -12.20 7.70
C ALA A 60 6.94 -13.34 8.65
N GLY A 61 7.26 -14.57 8.25
CA GLY A 61 6.89 -15.78 8.98
C GLY A 61 5.41 -16.17 8.86
N ALA A 62 4.59 -15.43 8.11
CA ALA A 62 3.24 -15.89 7.77
C ALA A 62 3.31 -17.11 6.85
N ALA A 63 2.38 -18.03 7.02
CA ALA A 63 2.24 -19.16 6.11
C ALA A 63 1.52 -18.69 4.84
N MET A 64 1.92 -19.24 3.69
CA MET A 64 1.31 -19.01 2.40
C MET A 64 0.91 -20.36 1.82
N SER A 65 -0.36 -20.50 1.43
CA SER A 65 -0.86 -21.68 0.72
C SER A 65 -1.22 -21.28 -0.70
N GLU A 66 -0.81 -22.10 -1.66
CA GLU A 66 -1.22 -22.01 -3.04
C GLU A 66 -2.35 -23.02 -3.27
N VAL A 67 -3.47 -22.52 -3.76
CA VAL A 67 -4.72 -23.25 -3.91
C VAL A 67 -5.10 -23.26 -5.39
N ASP A 68 -5.44 -24.43 -5.91
CA ASP A 68 -5.92 -24.58 -7.28
C ASP A 68 -7.41 -24.17 -7.43
N ARG A 69 -7.94 -24.24 -8.65
CA ARG A 69 -9.33 -23.90 -8.96
C ARG A 69 -10.36 -24.80 -8.27
N ASP A 70 -9.96 -26.00 -7.85
CA ASP A 70 -10.82 -26.98 -7.20
C ASP A 70 -10.76 -26.84 -5.66
N GLY A 71 -10.00 -25.86 -5.14
CA GLY A 71 -9.80 -25.64 -3.71
C GLY A 71 -8.70 -26.53 -3.10
N GLY A 72 -7.97 -27.28 -3.93
CA GLY A 72 -6.86 -28.14 -3.52
C GLY A 72 -5.61 -27.33 -3.16
N ILE A 73 -5.02 -27.59 -2.00
CA ILE A 73 -3.73 -26.98 -1.64
C ILE A 73 -2.62 -27.69 -2.43
N ILE A 74 -2.06 -27.00 -3.42
CA ILE A 74 -0.97 -27.50 -4.28
C ILE A 74 0.41 -27.04 -3.83
N GLY A 75 0.47 -26.06 -2.91
CA GLY A 75 1.73 -25.57 -2.36
C GLY A 75 1.57 -24.98 -0.96
N ARG A 76 2.59 -25.15 -0.12
CA ARG A 76 2.70 -24.47 1.18
C ARG A 76 4.10 -23.91 1.34
N ARG A 77 4.19 -22.66 1.78
CA ARG A 77 5.44 -21.91 1.91
C ARG A 77 5.38 -20.98 3.12
N VAL A 78 6.54 -20.50 3.55
CA VAL A 78 6.63 -19.44 4.57
C VAL A 78 7.18 -18.18 3.93
N ILE A 79 6.52 -17.04 4.20
CA ILE A 79 6.99 -15.74 3.73
C ILE A 79 8.26 -15.36 4.49
N ARG A 80 9.35 -15.14 3.76
CA ARG A 80 10.65 -14.68 4.30
C ARG A 80 10.82 -13.17 4.16
N GLY A 81 10.20 -12.58 3.15
CA GLY A 81 10.22 -11.15 2.93
C GLY A 81 8.95 -10.67 2.25
N ALA A 82 8.53 -9.47 2.59
CA ALA A 82 7.48 -8.74 1.88
C ALA A 82 7.95 -7.31 1.63
N THR A 83 7.64 -6.76 0.45
CA THR A 83 8.00 -5.40 0.05
C THR A 83 6.87 -4.82 -0.80
N LEU A 84 6.66 -3.51 -0.72
CA LEU A 84 5.78 -2.80 -1.63
C LEU A 84 6.62 -2.18 -2.74
N GLU A 85 6.33 -2.54 -3.98
CA GLU A 85 6.97 -1.95 -5.15
C GLU A 85 6.13 -0.82 -5.74
N ARG A 86 6.76 -0.03 -6.63
CA ARG A 86 6.07 1.03 -7.35
C ARG A 86 4.91 0.43 -8.16
N GLY A 87 3.78 1.13 -8.18
CA GLY A 87 2.58 0.66 -8.86
C GLY A 87 1.75 -0.31 -8.04
N CYS A 88 1.73 -0.17 -6.70
CA CYS A 88 0.76 -0.84 -5.84
C CYS A 88 0.86 -2.37 -5.81
N ASN A 89 2.06 -2.87 -6.06
CA ASN A 89 2.35 -4.29 -6.06
C ASN A 89 2.95 -4.72 -4.72
N LEU A 90 2.37 -5.74 -4.11
CA LEU A 90 2.96 -6.48 -3.00
C LEU A 90 3.84 -7.58 -3.57
N VAL A 91 5.12 -7.57 -3.18
CA VAL A 91 6.09 -8.60 -3.56
C VAL A 91 6.44 -9.44 -2.35
N LEU A 92 6.12 -10.73 -2.42
CA LEU A 92 6.39 -11.73 -1.40
C LEU A 92 7.53 -12.64 -1.85
N ARG A 93 8.51 -12.82 -0.97
CA ARG A 93 9.59 -13.81 -1.12
C ARG A 93 9.38 -14.93 -0.12
N THR A 94 9.49 -16.16 -0.58
CA THR A 94 9.23 -17.34 0.24
C THR A 94 10.48 -18.15 0.51
N ASP A 95 10.36 -19.18 1.33
CA ASP A 95 11.44 -20.07 1.73
C ASP A 95 11.76 -21.21 0.76
N ALA A 96 11.14 -21.20 -0.42
CA ALA A 96 11.39 -22.19 -1.48
C ALA A 96 12.84 -22.15 -1.99
N ARG A 97 13.30 -23.26 -2.56
CA ARG A 97 14.59 -23.34 -3.28
C ARG A 97 14.36 -23.86 -4.71
N PRO A 98 14.61 -23.06 -5.76
CA PRO A 98 15.03 -21.64 -5.72
C PRO A 98 13.98 -20.74 -5.07
N GLU A 99 14.39 -19.55 -4.61
CA GLU A 99 13.50 -18.57 -3.96
C GLU A 99 12.31 -18.27 -4.87
N PHE A 100 11.11 -18.57 -4.37
CA PHE A 100 9.88 -18.31 -5.09
C PHE A 100 9.37 -16.92 -4.71
N THR A 101 9.29 -16.06 -5.71
CA THR A 101 8.80 -14.68 -5.59
C THR A 101 7.42 -14.58 -6.23
N VAL A 102 6.49 -13.99 -5.49
CA VAL A 102 5.14 -13.67 -5.97
C VAL A 102 4.98 -12.15 -5.98
N THR A 103 4.44 -11.63 -7.08
CA THR A 103 4.01 -10.25 -7.20
C THR A 103 2.50 -10.23 -7.40
N MET A 104 1.80 -9.39 -6.64
CA MET A 104 0.34 -9.27 -6.65
C MET A 104 -0.08 -7.80 -6.50
N ASP A 105 -1.21 -7.44 -7.09
CA ASP A 105 -1.80 -6.12 -6.92
C ASP A 105 -2.49 -6.04 -5.54
N LEU A 106 -2.29 -4.93 -4.83
CA LEU A 106 -3.00 -4.66 -3.57
C LEU A 106 -4.52 -4.57 -3.75
N GLY A 107 -5.01 -4.26 -4.95
CA GLY A 107 -6.43 -4.22 -5.30
C GLY A 107 -7.08 -5.60 -5.45
N ASP A 108 -6.30 -6.67 -5.62
CA ASP A 108 -6.80 -8.05 -5.70
C ASP A 108 -6.81 -8.75 -4.31
N LEU A 109 -6.60 -8.00 -3.22
CA LEU A 109 -6.62 -8.54 -1.86
C LEU A 109 -8.06 -8.69 -1.34
N HIS A 110 -8.36 -9.87 -0.82
CA HIS A 110 -9.59 -10.19 -0.11
C HIS A 110 -9.26 -10.53 1.35
N PHE A 111 -10.00 -9.98 2.30
CA PHE A 111 -9.72 -10.22 3.73
C PHE A 111 -10.75 -11.19 4.30
N VAL A 112 -10.30 -12.34 4.82
CA VAL A 112 -11.18 -13.40 5.32
C VAL A 112 -10.76 -13.81 6.73
N GLN A 113 -11.69 -13.74 7.69
CA GLN A 113 -11.47 -14.28 9.03
C GLN A 113 -12.12 -15.66 9.11
N GLY A 114 -11.32 -16.72 9.30
CA GLY A 114 -11.81 -18.08 9.59
C GLY A 114 -11.72 -18.42 11.07
N ASP A 115 -12.28 -19.57 11.45
CA ASP A 115 -12.26 -20.09 12.83
C ASP A 115 -10.80 -20.30 13.28
N ASP A 116 -10.36 -19.47 14.23
CA ASP A 116 -9.01 -19.41 14.82
C ASP A 116 -7.84 -19.14 13.85
N ARG A 117 -8.13 -18.94 12.56
CA ARG A 117 -7.14 -18.65 11.51
C ARG A 117 -7.55 -17.39 10.78
N ALA A 118 -6.83 -16.32 11.08
CA ALA A 118 -7.01 -15.07 10.37
C ALA A 118 -6.19 -15.07 9.07
N MET A 119 -6.89 -14.88 7.94
CA MET A 119 -6.38 -15.11 6.59
C MET A 119 -6.53 -13.86 5.71
N ILE A 120 -5.59 -13.68 4.80
CA ILE A 120 -5.64 -12.68 3.75
C ILE A 120 -5.58 -13.49 2.47
N ASP A 121 -6.67 -13.46 1.74
CA ASP A 121 -6.82 -14.18 0.50
C ASP A 121 -6.45 -13.30 -0.68
N ILE A 122 -5.80 -13.89 -1.68
CA ILE A 122 -5.19 -13.15 -2.78
C ILE A 122 -5.41 -13.97 -4.05
N ALA A 123 -6.39 -13.54 -4.83
CA ALA A 123 -6.65 -14.15 -6.12
C ALA A 123 -5.55 -13.73 -7.10
N THR A 124 -4.61 -14.64 -7.40
CA THR A 124 -3.65 -14.35 -8.48
C THR A 124 -4.26 -14.72 -9.82
N ARG A 125 -4.41 -13.73 -10.71
CA ARG A 125 -5.00 -13.93 -12.04
C ARG A 125 -4.07 -14.62 -13.05
N ARG A 126 -2.96 -15.23 -12.62
CA ARG A 126 -2.06 -15.95 -13.54
C ARG A 126 -2.68 -17.29 -13.91
N GLU A 127 -2.63 -17.68 -15.18
CA GLU A 127 -3.02 -19.02 -15.60
C GLU A 127 -1.91 -20.04 -15.32
N PRO A 128 -2.23 -21.27 -14.82
CA PRO A 128 -3.55 -21.71 -14.34
C PRO A 128 -3.97 -20.92 -13.09
N ALA A 129 -5.25 -20.53 -12.99
CA ALA A 129 -5.70 -19.65 -11.91
C ALA A 129 -5.44 -20.30 -10.55
N THR A 130 -4.51 -19.74 -9.79
CA THR A 130 -4.19 -20.16 -8.43
C THR A 130 -4.48 -19.02 -7.47
N GLU A 131 -5.06 -19.38 -6.34
CA GLU A 131 -5.32 -18.47 -5.24
C GLU A 131 -4.21 -18.62 -4.19
N LEU A 132 -3.78 -17.50 -3.61
CA LEU A 132 -2.74 -17.48 -2.59
C LEU A 132 -3.33 -17.01 -1.28
N ILE A 133 -3.42 -17.92 -0.33
CA ILE A 133 -3.95 -17.64 1.01
C ILE A 133 -2.77 -17.37 1.95
N LEU A 134 -2.67 -16.15 2.46
CA LEU A 134 -1.72 -15.78 3.50
C LEU A 134 -2.36 -15.93 4.89
N SER A 135 -1.77 -16.76 5.74
CA SER A 135 -2.17 -16.93 7.13
C SER A 135 -1.23 -16.16 8.06
N VAL A 136 -1.67 -14.99 8.50
CA VAL A 136 -0.88 -14.08 9.37
C VAL A 136 -1.08 -14.36 10.87
N GLY A 137 -2.17 -15.06 11.21
CA GLY A 137 -2.56 -15.39 12.58
C GLY A 137 -3.35 -14.28 13.26
N PRO A 138 -4.18 -14.60 14.27
CA PRO A 138 -5.13 -13.67 14.86
C PRO A 138 -4.46 -12.45 15.51
N ALA A 139 -3.32 -12.64 16.17
CA ALA A 139 -2.59 -11.57 16.87
C ALA A 139 -2.11 -10.44 15.94
N ARG A 140 -1.84 -10.73 14.66
CA ARG A 140 -1.32 -9.76 13.68
C ARG A 140 -2.38 -9.31 12.68
N TYR A 141 -3.53 -9.96 12.65
CA TYR A 141 -4.52 -9.78 11.59
C TYR A 141 -5.09 -8.36 11.53
N GLY A 142 -5.47 -7.79 12.68
CA GLY A 142 -6.04 -6.43 12.70
C GLY A 142 -5.07 -5.39 12.14
N GLU A 143 -3.78 -5.48 12.49
CA GLU A 143 -2.74 -4.60 11.97
C GLU A 143 -2.51 -4.84 10.47
N ALA A 144 -2.37 -6.10 10.06
CA ALA A 144 -2.14 -6.47 8.66
C ALA A 144 -3.28 -6.03 7.75
N MET A 145 -4.53 -6.32 8.16
CA MET A 145 -5.73 -5.91 7.44
C MET A 145 -5.82 -4.38 7.35
N GLY A 146 -5.72 -3.66 8.47
CA GLY A 146 -5.85 -2.20 8.48
C GLY A 146 -4.80 -1.52 7.60
N ARG A 147 -3.55 -1.99 7.64
CA ARG A 147 -2.45 -1.40 6.86
C ARG A 147 -2.57 -1.75 5.37
N LEU A 148 -2.82 -3.01 5.01
CA LEU A 148 -2.96 -3.41 3.61
C LEU A 148 -4.20 -2.78 2.97
N ALA A 149 -5.32 -2.70 3.70
CA ALA A 149 -6.54 -2.02 3.25
C ALA A 149 -6.30 -0.51 3.01
N SER A 150 -5.56 0.15 3.91
CA SER A 150 -5.20 1.57 3.72
C SER A 150 -4.33 1.78 2.48
N LEU A 151 -3.36 0.89 2.26
CA LEU A 151 -2.48 0.95 1.09
C LEU A 151 -3.25 0.67 -0.19
N ALA A 152 -4.10 -0.35 -0.22
CA ALA A 152 -4.98 -0.67 -1.34
C ALA A 152 -5.89 0.52 -1.72
N ARG A 153 -6.50 1.18 -0.73
CA ARG A 153 -7.29 2.41 -0.97
C ARG A 153 -6.45 3.54 -1.57
N SER A 154 -5.22 3.75 -1.06
CA SER A 154 -4.32 4.76 -1.63
C SER A 154 -3.91 4.46 -3.08
N CYS A 155 -4.02 3.19 -3.45
CA CYS A 155 -3.80 2.66 -4.80
C CYS A 155 -5.06 2.69 -5.69
N GLY A 156 -6.17 3.23 -5.20
CA GLY A 156 -7.43 3.32 -5.94
C GLY A 156 -8.33 2.09 -5.84
N ALA A 157 -8.01 1.12 -4.98
CA ALA A 157 -8.87 -0.03 -4.76
C ALA A 157 -10.15 0.38 -3.98
N GLU A 158 -11.30 -0.06 -4.48
CA GLU A 158 -12.56 0.04 -3.74
C GLU A 158 -12.69 -1.17 -2.82
N LEU A 159 -12.76 -0.92 -1.52
CA LEU A 159 -13.00 -2.01 -0.56
C LEU A 159 -14.49 -2.32 -0.52
N VAL A 160 -14.84 -3.51 -0.98
CA VAL A 160 -16.22 -3.99 -1.00
C VAL A 160 -16.52 -4.78 0.27
N GLY A 161 -17.46 -4.27 1.06
CA GLY A 161 -17.95 -4.93 2.28
C GLY A 161 -17.01 -4.78 3.49
N PRO A 162 -17.56 -4.89 4.72
CA PRO A 162 -16.74 -4.94 5.92
C PRO A 162 -16.04 -6.30 6.02
N PRO A 163 -14.77 -6.37 6.49
CA PRO A 163 -14.28 -7.59 7.08
C PRO A 163 -15.08 -7.84 8.38
N PRO A 164 -15.81 -8.96 8.51
CA PRO A 164 -16.53 -9.26 9.73
C PRO A 164 -15.55 -9.47 10.88
N LEU A 165 -15.90 -8.95 12.07
CA LEU A 165 -15.17 -9.20 13.31
C LEU A 165 -15.79 -10.38 14.04
N VAL A 166 -15.01 -11.44 14.26
CA VAL A 166 -15.35 -12.48 15.24
C VAL A 166 -14.41 -12.34 16.44
N SER A 167 -15.00 -11.94 17.56
CA SER A 167 -14.42 -11.99 18.91
C SER A 167 -14.68 -13.37 19.49
N THR A 168 -13.64 -14.01 20.03
CA THR A 168 -13.83 -15.17 20.90
C THR A 168 -14.35 -14.70 22.25
N ALA A 169 -15.57 -15.12 22.59
CA ALA A 169 -16.01 -15.17 23.98
C ALA A 169 -15.96 -16.63 24.43
N ARG A 170 -14.77 -17.09 24.84
CA ARG A 170 -14.49 -18.03 25.94
C ARG A 170 -13.04 -18.50 25.93
#